data_AF-A0A7V7S9I8-F1
#
_entry.id   AF-A0A7V7S9I8-F1
#
_cell.length_a   1.000
_cell.length_b   1.000
_cell.length_c   1.000
_cell.angle_alpha   90.00
_cell.angle_beta   90.00
_cell.angle_gamma   90.00
#
_symmetry.space_group_name_H-M   'P 1'
#
loop_
_entity.id
_entity.type
_entity.pdbx_description
1 polymer ?
#
loop_
_entity_poly.entity_id
_entity_poly.type
_entity_poly.pdbx_seq_one_letter_code
_entity_poly.pdbx_strand_id
1 'polypeptide(L)' 'MNTKLFMLGLLMEKNRHPYEVQQLLKNSEMKYYIKITKGSLYYTFEQLEKKGFIEIVDIIRNEQRPERTIY' A
#
# COMPACT_ATOMS: atom_id res chain seq x y z
N MET A 1 -13.08 -9.12 6.05
CA MET A 1 -11.64 -9.02 6.39
C MET A 1 -11.28 -7.56 6.61
N ASN A 2 -10.52 -7.23 7.65
CA ASN A 2 -10.12 -5.84 7.91
C ASN A 2 -8.93 -5.48 7.02
N THR A 3 -9.16 -4.67 5.98
CA THR A 3 -8.15 -4.27 5.00
C THR A 3 -6.97 -3.53 5.63
N LYS A 4 -7.18 -2.79 6.73
CA LYS A 4 -6.11 -2.07 7.43
C LYS A 4 -5.09 -3.01 8.05
N LEU A 5 -5.55 -4.04 8.77
CA LEU A 5 -4.66 -5.06 9.35
C LEU A 5 -3.88 -5.80 8.27
N PHE A 6 -4.53 -6.08 7.15
CA PHE A 6 -3.86 -6.70 6.01
C PHE A 6 -2.75 -5.81 5.42
N MET A 7 -3.00 -4.50 5.22
CA MET A 7 -1.96 -3.58 4.75
C MET A 7 -0.79 -3.49 5.73
N LEU A 8 -1.08 -3.41 7.04
CA LEU A 8 -0.05 -3.40 8.07
C LEU A 8 0.81 -4.67 8.02
N GLY A 9 0.18 -5.84 7.89
CA GLY A 9 0.91 -7.11 7.74
C GLY A 9 1.84 -7.11 6.52
N LEU A 10 1.38 -6.62 5.36
CA LEU A 10 2.22 -6.53 4.16
C LEU A 10 3.40 -5.56 4.31
N LEU A 11 3.20 -4.45 5.04
CA LEU A 11 4.24 -3.46 5.30
C LEU A 11 5.23 -3.94 6.36
N MET A 12 4.81 -4.80 7.29
CA MET A 12 5.73 -5.47 8.22
C MET A 12 6.71 -6.41 7.52
N GLU A 13 6.34 -6.98 6.37
CA GLU A 13 7.26 -7.82 5.58
C GLU A 13 8.27 -6.98 4.80
N LYS A 14 7.84 -5.85 4.26
CA LYS A 14 8.67 -4.97 3.43
C LYS A 14 8.02 -3.60 3.23
N ASN A 15 8.84 -2.55 3.25
CA ASN A 15 8.46 -1.21 2.84
C ASN A 15 8.02 -1.20 1.37
N ARG A 16 6.86 -0.63 1.07
CA ARG A 16 6.21 -0.72 -0.25
C ARG A 16 5.47 0.55 -0.60
N HIS A 17 5.49 0.87 -1.89
CA HIS A 17 4.54 1.81 -2.47
C HIS A 17 3.13 1.17 -2.56
N PRO A 18 2.02 1.93 -2.37
CA PRO A 18 0.66 1.39 -2.46
C PRO A 18 0.36 0.67 -3.78
N TYR A 19 0.91 1.16 -4.90
CA TYR A 19 0.81 0.48 -6.20
C TYR A 19 1.44 -0.92 -6.22
N GLU A 20 2.55 -1.14 -5.51
CA GLU A 20 3.16 -2.47 -5.44
C GLU A 20 2.27 -3.43 -4.66
N VAL A 21 1.65 -2.96 -3.57
CA VAL A 21 0.65 -3.74 -2.83
C VAL A 21 -0.54 -4.08 -3.74
N GLN A 22 -1.01 -3.13 -4.55
CA GLN A 22 -2.05 -3.40 -5.53
C GLN A 22 -1.66 -4.50 -6.53
N GLN A 23 -0.43 -4.44 -7.05
CA GLN A 23 0.07 -5.43 -7.99
C GLN A 23 0.22 -6.80 -7.35
N LEU A 24 0.75 -6.87 -6.13
CA LEU A 24 0.88 -8.10 -5.35
C LEU A 24 -0.49 -8.75 -5.12
N LEU A 25 -1.49 -7.97 -4.74
CA LEU A 25 -2.86 -8.45 -4.58
C LEU A 25 -3.45 -9.00 -5.88
N LYS A 26 -3.26 -8.31 -7.01
CA LYS A 26 -3.77 -8.74 -8.32
C LYS A 26 -3.08 -10.02 -8.84
N ASN A 27 -1.80 -10.18 -8.55
CA ASN A 27 -0.98 -11.27 -9.07
C ASN A 27 -0.96 -12.49 -8.13
N SER A 28 -1.49 -12.38 -6.92
CA SER A 28 -1.61 -13.49 -5.97
C SER A 28 -3.03 -14.06 -5.93
N GLU A 29 -3.19 -15.22 -5.30
CA GLU A 29 -4.52 -15.80 -5.01
C GLU A 29 -5.34 -14.94 -4.04
N MET A 30 -4.71 -13.98 -3.36
CA MET A 30 -5.37 -13.03 -2.46
C MET A 30 -6.45 -12.22 -3.16
N LYS A 31 -6.40 -12.04 -4.48
CA LYS A 31 -7.46 -11.39 -5.27
C LYS A 31 -8.85 -12.03 -5.10
N TYR A 32 -8.91 -13.33 -4.79
CA TYR A 32 -10.18 -14.04 -4.58
C TYR A 32 -10.75 -13.77 -3.17
N TYR A 33 -9.90 -13.44 -2.21
CA TYR A 33 -10.24 -13.24 -0.80
C TYR A 33 -10.36 -11.75 -0.43
N ILE A 34 -9.68 -10.86 -1.15
CA ILE A 34 -9.59 -9.43 -0.87
C ILE A 34 -10.01 -8.65 -2.11
N LYS A 35 -11.20 -8.06 -2.06
CA LYS A 35 -11.67 -7.12 -3.08
C LYS A 35 -11.40 -5.69 -2.62
N ILE A 36 -10.38 -5.06 -3.21
CA ILE A 36 -10.06 -3.65 -2.96
C ILE A 36 -9.82 -2.91 -4.27
N THR A 37 -10.37 -1.70 -4.37
CA THR A 37 -10.16 -0.82 -5.54
C THR A 37 -8.88 0.00 -5.35
N LYS A 38 -8.36 0.58 -6.43
CA LYS A 38 -7.21 1.50 -6.35
C LYS A 38 -7.50 2.64 -5.36
N GLY A 39 -8.63 3.33 -5.51
CA GLY A 39 -8.99 4.45 -4.64
C GLY A 39 -9.06 4.08 -3.16
N SER A 40 -9.71 2.94 -2.84
CA SER A 40 -9.81 2.47 -1.46
C SER A 40 -8.46 2.08 -0.85
N LEU A 41 -7.54 1.53 -1.65
CA LEU A 41 -6.19 1.21 -1.20
C LEU A 41 -5.41 2.47 -0.80
N TYR A 42 -5.36 3.47 -1.67
CA TYR A 42 -4.67 4.72 -1.38
C TYR A 42 -5.29 5.45 -0.18
N TYR A 43 -6.62 5.50 -0.11
CA TYR A 43 -7.33 6.03 1.06
C TYR A 43 -6.99 5.27 2.35
N THR A 44 -6.82 3.95 2.28
CA THR A 44 -6.45 3.14 3.46
C THR A 44 -5.05 3.51 3.96
N PHE A 45 -4.09 3.71 3.07
CA PHE A 45 -2.73 4.16 3.43
C PHE A 45 -2.76 5.55 4.07
N GLU A 46 -3.46 6.51 3.45
CA GLU A 46 -3.64 7.85 4.01
C GLU A 46 -4.23 7.82 5.43
N GLN A 47 -5.22 6.95 5.66
CA GLN A 47 -5.85 6.80 6.97
C GLN A 47 -4.96 6.08 8.00
N LEU A 48 -4.02 5.23 7.56
CA LEU A 48 -3.04 4.59 8.44
C LEU A 48 -1.94 5.59 8.82
N GLU A 49 -1.47 6.37 7.85
CA GLU A 49 -0.48 7.43 8.03
C GLU A 49 -1.01 8.53 8.97
N LYS A 50 -2.22 9.04 8.71
CA LYS A 50 -2.90 10.03 9.59
C LYS A 50 -3.06 9.55 11.03
N LYS A 51 -3.12 8.24 11.25
CA LYS A 51 -3.23 7.64 12.58
C LYS A 51 -1.88 7.28 13.20
N GLY A 52 -0.77 7.52 12.51
CA GLY A 52 0.58 7.19 12.96
C GLY A 52 0.88 5.69 12.99
N PHE A 53 0.15 4.87 12.24
CA PHE A 53 0.42 3.42 12.16
C PHE A 53 1.47 3.06 11.12
N ILE A 54 1.67 3.93 10.13
CA ILE A 54 2.71 3.83 9.11
C ILE A 54 3.29 5.22 8.89
N GLU A 55 4.50 5.31 8.36
CA GLU A 55 5.17 6.56 8.03
C GLU A 55 5.84 6.45 6.66
N ILE A 56 6.14 7.59 6.04
CA ILE A 56 6.91 7.62 4.81
C ILE A 56 8.36 7.35 5.16
N VAL A 57 8.92 6.29 4.60
CA VAL A 57 10.32 5.90 4.81
C VAL A 57 11.23 6.39 3.69
N ASP A 58 10.67 6.61 2.49
CA ASP A 58 11.42 7.11 1.33
C ASP A 58 10.51 7.76 0.28
N ILE A 59 11.07 8.67 -0.50
CA ILE A 59 10.42 9.30 -1.66
C ILE A 59 11.33 9.16 -2.87
N ILE A 60 11.00 8.20 -3.74
CA ILE A 60 11.77 7.94 -4.95
C ILE A 60 11.28 8.87 -6.06
N ARG A 61 12.14 9.82 -6.45
CA ARG A 61 11.90 10.73 -7.57
C ARG A 61 12.76 10.32 -8.77
N ASN A 62 12.11 10.09 -9.92
CA ASN A 62 12.79 9.87 -11.19
C ASN A 62 12.37 10.97 -12.17
N GLU A 63 13.30 11.52 -12.94
CA GLU A 63 13.01 12.64 -13.87
C GLU A 63 11.92 12.32 -14.92
N GLN A 64 11.67 11.04 -15.19
CA GLN A 64 10.70 10.58 -16.19
C GLN A 64 9.42 9.96 -15.62
N ARG A 65 9.26 9.87 -14.30
CA ARG A 65 8.10 9.21 -13.66
C ARG A 65 7.60 9.97 -12.44
N PRO A 66 6.30 9.89 -12.12
CA PRO A 66 5.78 10.48 -10.90
C PRO A 66 6.49 9.93 -9.67
N GLU A 67 6.60 10.78 -8.65
CA GLU A 67 7.18 10.45 -7.35
C GLU A 67 6.50 9.23 -6.73
N ARG A 68 7.29 8.36 -6.11
CA ARG A 68 6.81 7.17 -5.41
C ARG A 68 7.11 7.31 -3.92
N THR A 69 6.05 7.48 -3.16
CA THR A 69 6.08 7.42 -1.69
C THR A 69 6.14 5.98 -1.21
N ILE A 70 7.21 5.64 -0.51
CA ILE A 70 7.37 4.33 0.12
C ILE A 70 6.96 4.46 1.59
N TYR A 71 6.09 3.56 2.01
CA TYR A 71 5.67 3.37 3.40
C TYR A 71 6.25 2.07 3.96
#